data_AF-A0A8T7CQ66-F1
#
_entry.id   AF-A0A8T7CQ66-F1
#
_cell.length_a   1.000
_cell.length_b   1.000
_cell.length_c   1.000
_cell.angle_alpha   90.00
_cell.angle_beta   90.00
_cell.angle_gamma   90.00
#
_symmetry.space_group_name_H-M   'P 1'
#
loop_
_entity.id
_entity.type
_entity.pdbx_description
1 polymer ?
#
loop_
_entity_poly.entity_id
_entity_poly.type
_entity_poly.pdbx_seq_one_letter_code
_entity_poly.pdbx_strand_id
1 'polypeptide(L)'
;MKYELHSLPLSNSFAELGETFFSPVLPTPFEQPARLIHFNADAAELLDLDHKVQHEQDFANIFTGKQRLNGDAPLAMLYAGHQFGHYVPQLGDGRAVMLGETTNQRGEKWELQLKGSGQTPYSRAGDGRAVLRSTIREYLCSEAMHGLGIPTTRALCITGSDDEVYREQIETGAMLTRLAPSHVRFGSFEVFYYRDQHEPIRTLADYVIEHHYPELTERDDKYLALLKTVISRTARLLAQWQAVGFAHGVMNTDNMSILGLTLDYGPYGFVEAYDPDYVCNHSDHEGRYAFKNQPQIGLFNVSCLAQALLPLIDVDDAKAALEDYQPAYI
;
A
#
# COMPACT_ATOMS: atom_id res chain seq x y z
N MET A 1 20.93 17.27 6.21
CA MET A 1 21.14 17.79 4.83
C MET A 1 19.87 17.52 4.04
N LYS A 2 19.50 18.29 3.03
CA LYS A 2 18.33 17.95 2.20
C LYS A 2 18.79 17.62 0.78
N TYR A 3 18.16 16.63 0.15
CA TYR A 3 18.40 16.27 -1.23
C TYR A 3 17.71 17.25 -2.17
N GLU A 4 18.39 17.64 -3.24
CA GLU A 4 17.78 18.23 -4.43
C GLU A 4 17.09 17.12 -5.25
N LEU A 5 16.16 17.50 -6.13
CA LEU A 5 15.28 16.59 -6.86
C LEU A 5 16.02 15.45 -7.56
N HIS A 6 17.05 15.77 -8.36
CA HIS A 6 17.83 14.80 -9.12
C HIS A 6 18.90 14.07 -8.30
N SER A 7 19.14 14.51 -7.07
CA SER A 7 20.14 13.94 -6.16
C SER A 7 19.54 12.97 -5.13
N LEU A 8 18.20 12.84 -5.11
CA LEU A 8 17.51 11.90 -4.23
C LEU A 8 18.02 10.48 -4.55
N PRO A 9 18.71 9.81 -3.61
CA PRO A 9 19.28 8.50 -3.87
C PRO A 9 18.15 7.48 -3.89
N LEU A 10 18.01 6.79 -5.01
CA LEU A 10 17.13 5.63 -5.12
C LEU A 10 17.93 4.33 -5.24
N SER A 11 17.43 3.34 -4.55
CA SER A 11 17.71 1.91 -4.72
C SER A 11 16.39 1.17 -4.85
N ASN A 12 16.41 -0.16 -4.96
CA ASN A 12 15.17 -0.93 -4.90
C ASN A 12 15.45 -2.32 -4.34
N SER A 13 15.41 -2.47 -3.02
CA SER A 13 15.64 -3.76 -2.36
C SER A 13 14.59 -4.81 -2.73
N PHE A 14 13.35 -4.40 -3.02
CA PHE A 14 12.33 -5.32 -3.51
C PHE A 14 12.67 -5.90 -4.89
N ALA A 15 13.33 -5.12 -5.74
CA ALA A 15 13.79 -5.60 -7.05
C ALA A 15 14.82 -6.73 -6.93
N GLU A 16 15.60 -6.75 -5.84
CA GLU A 16 16.62 -7.76 -5.57
C GLU A 16 16.03 -9.14 -5.25
N LEU A 17 14.74 -9.22 -4.89
CA LEU A 17 14.03 -10.49 -4.72
C LEU A 17 13.85 -11.26 -6.04
N GLY A 18 14.00 -10.58 -7.19
CA GLY A 18 13.86 -11.13 -8.53
C GLY A 18 12.44 -11.08 -9.09
N GLU A 19 12.33 -11.26 -10.40
CA GLU A 19 11.10 -11.07 -11.20
C GLU A 19 9.97 -12.08 -10.89
N THR A 20 10.19 -12.99 -9.93
CA THR A 20 9.10 -13.83 -9.40
C THR A 20 8.07 -12.99 -8.62
N PHE A 21 8.51 -11.88 -8.02
CA PHE A 21 7.70 -11.04 -7.13
C PHE A 21 7.11 -9.80 -7.82
N PHE A 22 7.56 -9.47 -9.02
CA PHE A 22 7.18 -8.24 -9.72
C PHE A 22 7.46 -8.37 -11.23
N SER A 23 6.91 -7.42 -12.00
CA SER A 23 7.33 -7.19 -13.39
C SER A 23 8.06 -5.84 -13.49
N PRO A 24 9.23 -5.76 -14.12
CA PRO A 24 9.82 -4.47 -14.50
C PRO A 24 8.85 -3.73 -15.42
N VAL A 25 8.49 -2.50 -15.07
CA VAL A 25 7.56 -1.69 -15.87
C VAL A 25 7.82 -0.21 -15.68
N LEU A 26 7.84 0.52 -16.78
CA LEU A 26 7.96 1.96 -16.76
C LEU A 26 6.58 2.61 -16.56
N PRO A 27 6.48 3.69 -15.78
CA PRO A 27 5.31 4.55 -15.85
C PRO A 27 5.03 4.99 -17.30
N THR A 28 3.76 5.04 -17.68
CA THR A 28 3.33 5.70 -18.90
C THR A 28 2.99 7.15 -18.58
N PRO A 29 3.73 8.15 -19.09
CA PRO A 29 3.43 9.55 -18.82
C PRO A 29 2.08 9.96 -19.43
N PHE A 30 1.62 11.17 -19.08
CA PHE A 30 0.48 11.79 -19.75
C PHE A 30 0.87 12.30 -21.15
N GLU A 31 -0.09 12.34 -22.07
CA GLU A 31 0.08 12.92 -23.41
C GLU A 31 0.05 14.45 -23.35
N GLN A 32 -0.89 15.01 -22.57
CA GLN A 32 -0.98 16.43 -22.30
C GLN A 32 0.03 16.86 -21.20
N PRO A 33 0.48 18.13 -21.20
CA PRO A 33 1.42 18.64 -20.22
C PRO A 33 0.96 18.42 -18.77
N ALA A 34 1.82 17.74 -18.00
CA ALA A 34 1.63 17.55 -16.58
C ALA A 34 1.92 18.82 -15.77
N ARG A 35 1.25 18.96 -14.63
CA ARG A 35 1.47 20.03 -13.66
C ARG A 35 1.35 19.53 -12.24
N LEU A 36 2.12 20.14 -11.33
CA LEU A 36 1.94 19.95 -9.91
C LEU A 36 0.60 20.56 -9.48
N ILE A 37 -0.24 19.77 -8.80
CA ILE A 37 -1.48 20.24 -8.18
C ILE A 37 -1.22 20.60 -6.72
N HIS A 38 -0.52 19.73 -5.97
CA HIS A 38 -0.16 19.99 -4.59
C HIS A 38 1.09 19.21 -4.17
N PHE A 39 1.91 19.80 -3.30
CA PHE A 39 3.12 19.22 -2.73
C PHE A 39 3.04 19.20 -1.20
N ASN A 40 3.40 18.07 -0.60
CA ASN A 40 3.42 17.88 0.84
C ASN A 40 4.82 18.11 1.40
N ALA A 41 5.02 19.26 2.05
CA ALA A 41 6.29 19.55 2.73
C ALA A 41 6.58 18.54 3.85
N ASP A 42 5.60 18.16 4.66
CA ASP A 42 5.81 17.24 5.79
C ASP A 42 6.16 15.83 5.32
N ALA A 43 5.55 15.35 4.23
CA ALA A 43 5.92 14.06 3.65
C ALA A 43 7.29 14.11 2.93
N ALA A 44 7.72 15.27 2.43
CA ALA A 44 9.05 15.43 1.84
C ALA A 44 10.17 15.26 2.87
N GLU A 45 9.94 15.64 4.14
CA GLU A 45 10.88 15.41 5.25
C GLU A 45 11.11 13.91 5.54
N LEU A 46 10.21 13.03 5.13
CA LEU A 46 10.41 11.58 5.23
C LEU A 46 11.54 11.11 4.32
N LEU A 47 11.75 11.82 3.22
CA LEU A 47 12.75 11.53 2.20
C LEU A 47 13.99 12.44 2.31
N ASP A 48 14.03 13.31 3.32
CA ASP A 48 14.95 14.46 3.41
C ASP A 48 15.00 15.30 2.11
N LEU A 49 13.88 15.46 1.41
CA LEU A 49 13.80 16.18 0.13
C LEU A 49 13.60 17.69 0.37
N ASP A 50 14.40 18.55 -0.28
CA ASP A 50 14.26 20.01 -0.15
C ASP A 50 12.91 20.47 -0.69
N HIS A 51 12.16 21.27 0.07
CA HIS A 51 10.82 21.70 -0.34
C HIS A 51 10.84 22.63 -1.55
N LYS A 52 11.99 23.24 -1.88
CA LYS A 52 12.14 24.09 -3.07
C LYS A 52 12.02 23.30 -4.38
N VAL A 53 12.20 21.98 -4.35
CA VAL A 53 12.08 21.13 -5.54
C VAL A 53 10.71 21.23 -6.20
N GLN A 54 9.67 21.60 -5.44
CA GLN A 54 8.31 21.78 -5.96
C GLN A 54 8.21 22.90 -7.02
N HIS A 55 9.19 23.80 -7.07
CA HIS A 55 9.27 24.90 -8.03
C HIS A 55 10.15 24.57 -9.24
N GLU A 56 10.82 23.41 -9.24
CA GLU A 56 11.63 22.96 -10.37
C GLU A 56 10.72 22.56 -11.54
N GLN A 57 11.10 22.94 -12.76
CA GLN A 57 10.31 22.67 -13.96
C GLN A 57 10.14 21.17 -14.22
N ASP A 58 11.11 20.36 -13.79
CA ASP A 58 11.13 18.92 -14.00
C ASP A 58 10.35 18.13 -12.94
N PHE A 59 9.89 18.77 -11.85
CA PHE A 59 9.17 18.08 -10.76
C PHE A 59 7.96 17.29 -11.27
N ALA A 60 7.09 17.95 -12.04
CA ALA A 60 5.91 17.29 -12.59
C ALA A 60 6.28 16.20 -13.60
N ASN A 61 7.37 16.34 -14.36
CA ASN A 61 7.82 15.33 -15.32
C ASN A 61 8.32 14.06 -14.60
N ILE A 62 9.04 14.21 -13.49
CA ILE A 62 9.51 13.08 -12.69
C ILE A 62 8.35 12.33 -12.05
N PHE A 63 7.48 13.04 -11.34
CA PHE A 63 6.35 12.42 -10.63
C PHE A 63 5.14 12.09 -11.53
N THR A 64 5.31 12.20 -12.85
CA THR A 64 4.44 11.57 -13.85
C THR A 64 5.16 10.50 -14.68
N GLY A 65 6.42 10.20 -14.34
CA GLY A 65 7.25 9.19 -15.00
C GLY A 65 7.69 9.53 -16.42
N LYS A 66 7.58 10.80 -16.82
CA LYS A 66 8.14 11.32 -18.08
C LYS A 66 9.65 11.46 -18.02
N GLN A 67 10.20 11.70 -16.83
CA GLN A 67 11.63 11.73 -16.56
C GLN A 67 11.96 10.75 -15.43
N ARG A 68 13.16 10.20 -15.48
CA ARG A 68 13.67 9.20 -14.54
C ARG A 68 14.41 9.88 -13.39
N LEU A 69 14.31 9.31 -12.19
CA LEU A 69 15.19 9.67 -11.08
C LEU A 69 16.49 8.88 -11.18
N ASN A 70 17.57 9.39 -10.60
CA ASN A 70 18.82 8.64 -10.61
C ASN A 70 18.70 7.39 -9.72
N GLY A 71 19.05 6.22 -10.27
CA GLY A 71 18.98 4.95 -9.54
C GLY A 71 17.58 4.34 -9.43
N ASP A 72 16.57 4.87 -10.12
CA ASP A 72 15.25 4.24 -10.14
C ASP A 72 15.28 2.87 -10.83
N ALA A 73 14.50 1.93 -10.29
CA ALA A 73 14.29 0.61 -10.85
C ALA A 73 12.80 0.29 -10.86
N PRO A 74 12.03 0.91 -11.79
CA PRO A 74 10.58 0.87 -11.73
C PRO A 74 9.99 -0.52 -11.93
N LEU A 75 9.05 -0.89 -11.05
CA LEU A 75 8.40 -2.19 -11.06
C LEU A 75 6.92 -2.10 -10.65
N ALA A 76 6.18 -3.15 -10.98
CA ALA A 76 4.84 -3.40 -10.49
C ALA A 76 4.83 -4.72 -9.72
N MET A 77 4.37 -4.71 -8.47
CA MET A 77 4.38 -5.90 -7.62
C MET A 77 3.30 -6.89 -8.04
N LEU A 78 3.62 -8.18 -7.97
CA LEU A 78 2.65 -9.28 -8.08
C LEU A 78 2.04 -9.57 -6.71
N TYR A 79 0.72 -9.74 -6.67
CA TYR A 79 0.00 -10.27 -5.52
C TYR A 79 -1.33 -10.89 -5.97
N ALA A 80 -2.00 -11.57 -5.06
CA ALA A 80 -3.37 -12.09 -5.18
C ALA A 80 -4.21 -11.53 -4.03
N GLY A 81 -5.40 -12.05 -3.78
CA GLY A 81 -6.12 -11.72 -2.56
C GLY A 81 -7.58 -12.20 -2.55
N HIS A 82 -8.16 -12.25 -1.36
CA HIS A 82 -9.59 -12.49 -1.16
C HIS A 82 -10.36 -11.18 -1.35
N GLN A 83 -11.00 -11.03 -2.51
CA GLN A 83 -11.89 -9.90 -2.79
C GLN A 83 -13.30 -10.25 -2.36
N PHE A 84 -13.83 -9.48 -1.40
CA PHE A 84 -15.14 -9.74 -0.77
C PHE A 84 -15.29 -11.18 -0.23
N GLY A 85 -14.19 -11.78 0.24
CA GLY A 85 -14.17 -13.16 0.75
C GLY A 85 -13.94 -14.24 -0.30
N HIS A 86 -13.89 -13.90 -1.59
CA HIS A 86 -13.59 -14.83 -2.67
C HIS A 86 -12.14 -14.68 -3.12
N TYR A 87 -11.40 -15.78 -3.18
CA TYR A 87 -10.02 -15.77 -3.64
C TYR A 87 -9.93 -15.40 -5.12
N VAL A 88 -9.13 -14.37 -5.44
CA VAL A 88 -8.77 -13.96 -6.80
C VAL A 88 -7.30 -14.32 -7.03
N PRO A 89 -7.00 -15.30 -7.91
CA PRO A 89 -5.68 -15.94 -8.00
C PRO A 89 -4.56 -15.05 -8.54
N GLN A 90 -4.91 -13.92 -9.15
CA GLN A 90 -3.94 -12.94 -9.60
C GLN A 90 -4.54 -11.54 -9.63
N LEU A 91 -3.86 -10.65 -8.92
CA LEU A 91 -4.00 -9.21 -8.94
C LEU A 91 -2.62 -8.64 -9.28
N GLY A 92 -2.09 -7.76 -8.45
CA GLY A 92 -0.85 -7.02 -8.70
C GLY A 92 -1.12 -5.53 -8.88
N ASP A 93 -0.05 -4.75 -8.93
CA ASP A 93 -0.11 -3.30 -9.10
C ASP A 93 -0.65 -2.95 -10.50
N GLY A 94 -1.96 -2.96 -10.67
CA GLY A 94 -2.62 -2.79 -11.97
C GLY A 94 -2.72 -1.35 -12.47
N ARG A 95 -2.36 -0.37 -11.64
CA ARG A 95 -2.33 1.06 -11.99
C ARG A 95 -1.28 1.81 -11.16
N ALA A 96 -0.30 1.09 -10.65
CA ALA A 96 0.73 1.67 -9.81
C ALA A 96 2.09 1.13 -10.24
N VAL A 97 3.10 1.98 -10.13
CA VAL A 97 4.50 1.62 -10.39
C VAL A 97 5.34 2.14 -9.25
N MET A 98 6.05 1.25 -8.56
CA MET A 98 7.05 1.63 -7.58
C MET A 98 8.30 2.09 -8.32
N LEU A 99 8.72 3.34 -8.11
CA LEU A 99 9.92 3.90 -8.74
C LEU A 99 11.21 3.36 -8.12
N GLY A 100 11.15 3.14 -6.81
CA GLY A 100 12.27 2.68 -5.99
C GLY A 100 12.02 3.01 -4.52
N GLU A 101 13.07 2.84 -3.74
CA GLU A 101 13.19 3.08 -2.31
C GLU A 101 14.29 4.11 -2.07
N THR A 102 14.08 5.03 -1.13
CA THR A 102 15.14 5.89 -0.61
C THR A 102 15.35 5.61 0.88
N THR A 103 16.57 5.86 1.36
CA THR A 103 16.90 5.81 2.79
C THR A 103 17.25 7.21 3.25
N ASN A 104 16.54 7.72 4.24
CA ASN A 104 16.82 9.04 4.80
C ASN A 104 17.98 9.00 5.80
N GLN A 105 18.38 10.17 6.31
CA GLN A 105 19.49 10.31 7.26
C GLN A 105 19.23 9.67 8.63
N ARG A 106 17.98 9.33 8.94
CA ARG A 106 17.61 8.57 10.13
C ARG A 106 17.74 7.06 9.91
N GLY A 107 18.10 6.62 8.70
CA GLY A 107 18.16 5.21 8.31
C GLY A 107 16.79 4.61 8.02
N GLU A 108 15.73 5.42 7.92
CA GLU A 108 14.40 4.93 7.59
C GLU A 108 14.27 4.81 6.07
N LYS A 109 13.72 3.68 5.64
CA LYS A 109 13.46 3.37 4.24
C LYS A 109 12.05 3.78 3.84
N TRP A 110 11.91 4.34 2.65
CA TRP A 110 10.65 4.79 2.08
C TRP A 110 10.57 4.41 0.60
N GLU A 111 9.59 3.57 0.26
CA GLU A 111 9.22 3.22 -1.10
C GLU A 111 8.37 4.34 -1.72
N LEU A 112 8.72 4.75 -2.95
CA LEU A 112 8.00 5.74 -3.75
C LEU A 112 7.16 5.02 -4.81
N GLN A 113 5.84 5.12 -4.72
CA GLN A 113 4.91 4.50 -5.67
C GLN A 113 4.06 5.55 -6.38
N LEU A 114 4.09 5.57 -7.71
CA LEU A 114 3.20 6.40 -8.52
C LEU A 114 1.90 5.65 -8.79
N LYS A 115 0.79 6.11 -8.24
CA LYS A 115 -0.55 5.57 -8.50
C LYS A 115 -1.23 6.38 -9.61
N GLY A 116 -1.77 5.70 -10.62
CA GLY A 116 -2.28 6.30 -11.86
C GLY A 116 -1.26 6.34 -13.00
N SER A 117 -0.14 5.64 -12.84
CA SER A 117 1.05 5.71 -13.70
C SER A 117 0.97 4.88 -14.98
N GLY A 118 -0.23 4.51 -15.44
CA GLY A 118 -0.44 3.76 -16.67
C GLY A 118 -0.59 2.25 -16.45
N GLN A 119 -0.72 1.53 -17.57
CA GLN A 119 -0.97 0.10 -17.55
C GLN A 119 0.29 -0.69 -17.18
N THR A 120 0.07 -1.83 -16.53
CA THR A 120 1.08 -2.82 -16.16
C THR A 120 0.57 -4.20 -16.59
N PRO A 121 1.40 -5.25 -16.51
CA PRO A 121 0.93 -6.63 -16.72
C PRO A 121 -0.22 -7.07 -15.80
N TYR A 122 -0.51 -6.30 -14.74
CA TYR A 122 -1.53 -6.58 -13.73
C TYR A 122 -2.80 -5.72 -13.87
N SER A 123 -2.89 -4.86 -14.90
CA SER A 123 -4.04 -3.95 -15.08
C SER A 123 -5.37 -4.64 -15.33
N ARG A 124 -5.37 -5.92 -15.72
CA ARG A 124 -6.56 -6.65 -16.17
C ARG A 124 -7.27 -5.84 -17.27
N ALA A 125 -8.54 -5.49 -17.07
CA ALA A 125 -9.31 -4.66 -18.01
C ALA A 125 -9.24 -3.15 -17.71
N GLY A 126 -8.45 -2.72 -16.71
CA GLY A 126 -8.30 -1.31 -16.35
C GLY A 126 -7.36 -0.55 -17.27
N ASP A 127 -7.57 0.77 -17.36
CA ASP A 127 -6.74 1.69 -18.15
C ASP A 127 -5.42 2.09 -17.48
N GLY A 128 -5.18 1.64 -16.24
CA GLY A 128 -3.98 1.99 -15.48
C GLY A 128 -3.93 3.44 -14.99
N ARG A 129 -5.01 4.22 -15.17
CA ARG A 129 -5.07 5.64 -14.81
C ARG A 129 -5.83 5.89 -13.51
N ALA A 130 -5.50 7.00 -12.87
CA ALA A 130 -6.28 7.56 -11.78
C ALA A 130 -6.83 8.93 -12.20
N VAL A 131 -7.95 9.32 -11.59
CA VAL A 131 -8.60 10.61 -11.83
C VAL A 131 -8.31 11.56 -10.68
N LEU A 132 -8.45 12.86 -10.95
CA LEU A 132 -8.17 13.91 -9.96
C LEU A 132 -8.99 13.75 -8.66
N ARG A 133 -10.28 13.37 -8.73
CA ARG A 133 -11.10 13.18 -7.51
C ARG A 133 -10.53 12.09 -6.60
N SER A 134 -10.10 10.96 -7.17
CA SER A 134 -9.62 9.82 -6.40
C SER A 134 -8.26 10.09 -5.77
N THR A 135 -7.38 10.77 -6.51
CA THR A 135 -6.05 11.13 -6.03
C THR A 135 -6.12 12.17 -4.91
N ILE A 136 -6.98 13.19 -5.02
CA ILE A 136 -7.24 14.16 -3.94
C ILE A 136 -7.79 13.46 -2.69
N ARG A 137 -8.78 12.57 -2.85
CA ARG A 137 -9.37 11.84 -1.71
C ARG A 137 -8.35 10.98 -0.97
N GLU A 138 -7.50 10.26 -1.69
CA GLU A 138 -6.45 9.43 -1.09
C GLU A 138 -5.36 10.29 -0.45
N TYR A 139 -4.93 11.38 -1.10
CA TYR A 139 -3.98 12.33 -0.56
C TYR A 139 -4.46 12.90 0.78
N LEU A 140 -5.69 13.44 0.82
CA LEU A 140 -6.25 14.05 2.02
C LEU A 140 -6.43 13.03 3.14
N CYS A 141 -6.93 11.83 2.84
CA CYS A 141 -7.17 10.83 3.88
C CYS A 141 -5.87 10.24 4.43
N SER A 142 -4.89 10.00 3.58
CA SER A 142 -3.55 9.54 4.00
C SER A 142 -2.97 10.50 5.04
N GLU A 143 -3.05 11.80 4.78
CA GLU A 143 -2.48 12.81 5.68
C GLU A 143 -3.38 13.09 6.90
N ALA A 144 -4.71 13.00 6.76
CA ALA A 144 -5.62 13.09 7.90
C ALA A 144 -5.42 11.93 8.90
N MET A 145 -5.28 10.69 8.40
CA MET A 145 -5.00 9.53 9.25
C MET A 145 -3.65 9.68 9.96
N HIS A 146 -2.63 10.19 9.26
CA HIS A 146 -1.34 10.51 9.87
C HIS A 146 -1.48 11.58 10.97
N GLY A 147 -2.20 12.67 10.71
CA GLY A 147 -2.45 13.74 11.69
C GLY A 147 -3.25 13.27 12.91
N LEU A 148 -4.07 12.22 12.76
CA LEU A 148 -4.77 11.54 13.86
C LEU A 148 -3.89 10.53 14.63
N GLY A 149 -2.63 10.35 14.23
CA GLY A 149 -1.73 9.36 14.82
C GLY A 149 -2.07 7.91 14.44
N ILE A 150 -2.84 7.71 13.37
CA ILE A 150 -3.20 6.38 12.87
C ILE A 150 -2.19 5.94 11.81
N PRO A 151 -1.58 4.75 11.91
CA PRO A 151 -0.63 4.27 10.91
C PRO A 151 -1.23 4.21 9.51
N THR A 152 -0.51 4.76 8.53
CA THR A 152 -1.01 4.96 7.17
C THR A 152 0.14 5.10 6.17
N THR A 153 -0.12 4.78 4.91
CA THR A 153 0.68 5.33 3.80
C THR A 153 0.63 6.86 3.79
N ARG A 154 1.68 7.49 3.28
CA ARG A 154 1.81 8.96 3.19
C ARG A 154 1.73 9.41 1.74
N ALA A 155 1.43 10.68 1.53
CA ALA A 155 1.23 11.25 0.21
C ALA A 155 2.17 12.44 -0.04
N LEU A 156 3.13 12.28 -0.95
CA LEU A 156 4.12 13.32 -1.27
C LEU A 156 3.53 14.43 -2.14
N CYS A 157 2.88 14.07 -3.24
CA CYS A 157 2.33 15.07 -4.16
C CYS A 157 1.20 14.51 -5.03
N ILE A 158 0.43 15.44 -5.58
CA ILE A 158 -0.54 15.20 -6.64
C ILE A 158 -0.04 15.91 -7.90
N THR A 159 0.09 15.17 -8.99
CA THR A 159 0.32 15.73 -10.33
C THR A 159 -0.89 15.47 -11.21
N GLY A 160 -1.29 16.45 -12.00
CA GLY A 160 -2.45 16.36 -12.88
C GLY A 160 -2.08 16.66 -14.34
N SER A 161 -2.95 16.24 -15.25
CA SER A 161 -2.89 16.56 -16.67
C SER A 161 -4.31 16.72 -17.23
N ASP A 162 -4.42 17.30 -18.42
CA ASP A 162 -5.68 17.43 -19.15
C ASP A 162 -6.01 16.18 -19.99
N ASP A 163 -5.24 15.10 -19.84
CA ASP A 163 -5.57 13.78 -20.38
C ASP A 163 -6.96 13.34 -19.90
N GLU A 164 -7.82 12.96 -20.85
CA GLU A 164 -9.15 12.42 -20.57
C GLU A 164 -9.06 10.99 -20.04
N VAL A 165 -9.71 10.75 -18.91
CA VAL A 165 -9.85 9.43 -18.30
C VAL A 165 -11.32 9.12 -18.16
N TYR A 166 -11.74 7.99 -18.73
CA TYR A 166 -13.15 7.62 -18.85
C TYR A 166 -13.60 6.82 -17.62
N ARG A 167 -14.55 7.37 -16.85
CA ARG A 167 -15.22 6.70 -15.72
C ARG A 167 -16.73 6.76 -15.97
N GLU A 168 -17.54 7.00 -14.93
CA GLU A 168 -18.95 7.32 -15.09
C GLU A 168 -19.15 8.61 -15.90
N GLN A 169 -18.17 9.51 -15.82
CA GLN A 169 -18.04 10.72 -16.62
C GLN A 169 -16.58 10.82 -17.13
N ILE A 170 -16.35 11.67 -18.12
CA ILE A 170 -14.98 12.02 -18.53
C ILE A 170 -14.38 12.91 -17.45
N GLU A 171 -13.22 12.52 -16.94
CA GLU A 171 -12.48 13.24 -15.91
C GLU A 171 -11.03 13.49 -16.36
N THR A 172 -10.31 14.34 -15.63
CA THR A 172 -8.90 14.59 -15.88
C THR A 172 -8.00 13.58 -15.17
N GLY A 173 -6.95 13.18 -15.88
CA GLY A 173 -5.91 12.30 -15.37
C GLY A 173 -5.10 12.92 -14.24
N ALA A 174 -4.82 12.12 -13.22
CA ALA A 174 -3.94 12.50 -12.12
C ALA A 174 -3.10 11.31 -11.65
N MET A 175 -1.94 11.62 -11.07
CA MET A 175 -1.11 10.67 -10.36
C MET A 175 -0.88 11.12 -8.93
N LEU A 176 -0.83 10.14 -8.03
CA LEU A 176 -0.44 10.32 -6.64
C LEU A 176 0.93 9.69 -6.42
N THR A 177 1.87 10.45 -5.86
CA THR A 177 3.12 9.88 -5.34
C THR A 177 2.89 9.44 -3.90
N ARG A 178 2.66 8.14 -3.71
CA ARG A 178 2.45 7.49 -2.42
C ARG A 178 3.80 7.06 -1.82
N LEU A 179 3.94 7.23 -0.52
CA LEU A 179 5.10 6.83 0.26
C LEU A 179 4.70 5.81 1.33
N ALA A 180 5.49 4.77 1.50
CA ALA A 180 5.34 3.82 2.60
C ALA A 180 6.69 3.18 2.93
N PRO A 181 6.90 2.70 4.17
CA PRO A 181 8.05 1.84 4.45
C PRO A 181 8.01 0.54 3.65
N SER A 182 6.80 0.02 3.35
CA SER A 182 6.62 -1.07 2.39
C SER A 182 5.21 -1.13 1.82
N HIS A 183 5.08 -1.56 0.57
CA HIS A 183 3.84 -1.90 -0.12
C HIS A 183 3.53 -3.41 -0.12
N VAL A 184 4.30 -4.23 0.60
CA VAL A 184 3.98 -5.67 0.79
C VAL A 184 2.65 -5.82 1.56
N ARG A 185 1.84 -6.78 1.08
CA ARG A 185 0.45 -6.99 1.52
C ARG A 185 0.23 -8.42 1.94
N PHE A 186 -0.90 -8.73 2.57
CA PHE A 186 -1.24 -10.13 2.87
C PHE A 186 -1.37 -10.93 1.56
N GLY A 187 -2.00 -10.32 0.56
CA GLY A 187 -2.09 -10.83 -0.81
C GLY A 187 -0.76 -11.17 -1.50
N SER A 188 0.34 -10.53 -1.09
CA SER A 188 1.69 -10.82 -1.60
C SER A 188 2.19 -12.20 -1.16
N PHE A 189 1.72 -12.72 -0.03
CA PHE A 189 2.01 -14.08 0.43
C PHE A 189 1.00 -15.08 -0.16
N GLU A 190 -0.28 -14.71 -0.19
CA GLU A 190 -1.35 -15.58 -0.69
C GLU A 190 -1.12 -16.05 -2.12
N VAL A 191 -0.60 -15.18 -3.00
CA VAL A 191 -0.33 -15.55 -4.40
C VAL A 191 0.59 -16.76 -4.52
N PHE A 192 1.59 -16.87 -3.66
CA PHE A 192 2.56 -17.96 -3.68
C PHE A 192 2.03 -19.19 -2.94
N TYR A 193 1.29 -18.99 -1.85
CA TYR A 193 0.65 -20.08 -1.12
C TYR A 193 -0.31 -20.87 -2.02
N TYR A 194 -1.24 -20.20 -2.71
CA TYR A 194 -2.21 -20.86 -3.57
C TYR A 194 -1.61 -21.35 -4.92
N ARG A 195 -0.33 -21.08 -5.16
CA ARG A 195 0.45 -21.64 -6.29
C ARG A 195 1.34 -22.81 -5.85
N ASP A 196 1.27 -23.24 -4.59
CA ASP A 196 2.15 -24.23 -3.99
C ASP A 196 3.66 -23.83 -4.09
N GLN A 197 3.94 -22.53 -4.05
CA GLN A 197 5.28 -21.96 -4.18
C GLN A 197 5.84 -21.56 -2.81
N HIS A 198 6.41 -22.52 -2.08
CA HIS A 198 6.84 -22.30 -0.69
C HIS A 198 8.12 -21.46 -0.55
N GLU A 199 9.07 -21.59 -1.49
CA GLU A 199 10.32 -20.85 -1.41
C GLU A 199 10.10 -19.33 -1.53
N PRO A 200 9.28 -18.82 -2.48
CA PRO A 200 8.93 -17.40 -2.49
C PRO A 200 8.28 -16.88 -1.20
N ILE A 201 7.50 -17.69 -0.49
CA ILE A 201 6.90 -17.31 0.80
C ILE A 201 8.00 -17.09 1.84
N ARG A 202 8.99 -18.00 1.90
CA ARG A 202 10.18 -17.86 2.76
C ARG A 202 10.95 -16.59 2.42
N THR A 203 11.30 -16.41 1.15
CA THR A 203 12.06 -15.26 0.66
C THR A 203 11.36 -13.94 1.00
N LEU A 204 10.03 -13.85 0.80
CA LEU A 204 9.28 -12.64 1.12
C LEU A 204 9.17 -12.41 2.65
N ALA A 205 9.01 -13.48 3.44
CA ALA A 205 8.98 -13.37 4.89
C ALA A 205 10.33 -12.91 5.45
N ASP A 206 11.43 -13.48 4.94
CA ASP A 206 12.80 -13.08 5.29
C ASP A 206 13.06 -11.62 4.90
N TYR A 207 12.65 -11.19 3.70
CA TYR A 207 12.72 -9.78 3.27
C TYR A 207 12.01 -8.85 4.25
N VAL A 208 10.75 -9.16 4.60
CA VAL A 208 9.96 -8.33 5.52
C VAL A 208 10.60 -8.28 6.91
N ILE A 209 11.12 -9.40 7.42
CA ILE A 209 11.79 -9.47 8.71
C ILE A 209 13.06 -8.63 8.70
N GLU A 210 13.96 -8.85 7.74
CA GLU A 210 15.23 -8.15 7.64
C GLU A 210 15.05 -6.62 7.56
N HIS A 211 14.06 -6.18 6.79
CA HIS A 211 13.88 -4.77 6.47
C HIS A 211 13.00 -4.01 7.46
N HIS A 212 12.06 -4.67 8.13
CA HIS A 212 11.04 -3.98 8.94
C HIS A 212 10.91 -4.51 10.37
N TYR A 213 11.47 -5.68 10.66
CA TYR A 213 11.47 -6.30 11.99
C TYR A 213 12.82 -6.95 12.30
N PRO A 214 13.96 -6.23 12.17
CA PRO A 214 15.30 -6.81 12.31
C PRO A 214 15.54 -7.44 13.70
N GLU A 215 14.78 -7.04 14.71
CA GLU A 215 14.76 -7.66 16.03
C GLU A 215 14.29 -9.13 16.03
N LEU A 216 13.64 -9.59 14.95
CA LEU A 216 13.16 -10.96 14.80
C LEU A 216 14.16 -11.86 14.08
N THR A 217 15.18 -11.32 13.40
CA THR A 217 16.08 -12.07 12.51
C THR A 217 16.75 -13.28 13.19
N GLU A 218 17.22 -13.09 14.42
CA GLU A 218 17.97 -14.12 15.18
C GLU A 218 17.06 -15.06 15.99
N ARG A 219 15.74 -14.97 15.83
CA ARG A 219 14.80 -15.83 16.56
C ARG A 219 14.60 -17.16 15.83
N ASP A 220 14.60 -18.26 16.59
CA ASP A 220 14.25 -19.59 16.07
C ASP A 220 12.81 -19.64 15.54
N ASP A 221 11.90 -18.88 16.17
CA ASP A 221 10.47 -18.79 15.81
C ASP A 221 10.14 -17.53 14.97
N LYS A 222 11.10 -16.97 14.22
CA LYS A 222 10.97 -15.65 13.57
C LYS A 222 9.70 -15.47 12.72
N TYR A 223 9.24 -16.50 12.01
CA TYR A 223 8.02 -16.41 11.19
C TYR A 223 6.74 -16.40 12.03
N LEU A 224 6.72 -17.14 13.14
CA LEU A 224 5.61 -17.09 14.10
C LEU A 224 5.59 -15.74 14.82
N ALA A 225 6.76 -15.22 15.18
CA ALA A 225 6.91 -13.90 15.77
C ALA A 225 6.48 -12.78 14.79
N LEU A 226 6.79 -12.92 13.50
CA LEU A 226 6.28 -12.03 12.44
C LEU A 226 4.74 -12.08 12.42
N LEU A 227 4.13 -13.26 12.35
CA LEU A 227 2.67 -13.41 12.33
C LEU A 227 2.03 -12.74 13.55
N LYS A 228 2.52 -13.00 14.76
CA LYS A 228 2.03 -12.36 16.00
C LYS A 228 2.14 -10.84 15.97
N THR A 229 3.24 -10.32 15.42
CA THR A 229 3.45 -8.88 15.27
C THR A 229 2.43 -8.27 14.31
N VAL A 230 2.19 -8.91 13.16
CA VAL A 230 1.18 -8.47 12.18
C VAL A 230 -0.22 -8.52 12.77
N ILE A 231 -0.58 -9.60 13.47
CA ILE A 231 -1.87 -9.75 14.17
C ILE A 231 -2.09 -8.57 15.13
N SER A 232 -1.12 -8.28 16.00
CA SER A 232 -1.22 -7.20 16.98
C SER A 232 -1.35 -5.82 16.31
N ARG A 233 -0.55 -5.56 15.26
CA ARG A 233 -0.61 -4.29 14.53
C ARG A 233 -1.93 -4.10 13.79
N THR A 234 -2.44 -5.13 13.14
CA THR A 234 -3.74 -5.07 12.46
C THR A 234 -4.89 -4.89 13.45
N ALA A 235 -4.88 -5.59 14.59
CA ALA A 235 -5.88 -5.42 15.63
C ALA A 235 -5.92 -3.98 16.16
N ARG A 236 -4.75 -3.40 16.49
CA ARG A 236 -4.63 -2.01 16.96
C ARG A 236 -5.03 -0.99 15.91
N LEU A 237 -4.65 -1.20 14.65
CA LEU A 237 -5.05 -0.33 13.54
C LEU A 237 -6.58 -0.25 13.44
N LEU A 238 -7.25 -1.39 13.52
CA LEU A 238 -8.71 -1.45 13.44
C LEU A 238 -9.38 -0.86 14.69
N ALA A 239 -8.81 -1.05 15.88
CA ALA A 239 -9.26 -0.35 17.08
C ALA A 239 -9.20 1.18 16.88
N GLN A 240 -8.12 1.70 16.29
CA GLN A 240 -8.00 3.12 15.96
C GLN A 240 -9.04 3.58 14.92
N TRP A 241 -9.30 2.78 13.87
CA TRP A 241 -10.34 3.08 12.89
C TRP A 241 -11.73 3.17 13.54
N GLN A 242 -12.07 2.21 14.40
CA GLN A 242 -13.33 2.23 15.13
C GLN A 242 -13.42 3.46 16.07
N ALA A 243 -12.33 3.84 16.73
CA ALA A 243 -12.31 4.97 17.65
C ALA A 243 -12.56 6.33 16.96
N VAL A 244 -12.17 6.49 15.70
CA VAL A 244 -12.37 7.73 14.94
C VAL A 244 -13.52 7.68 13.95
N GLY A 245 -14.30 6.60 13.94
CA GLY A 245 -15.41 6.43 13.00
C GLY A 245 -14.98 6.26 11.54
N PHE A 246 -13.78 5.75 11.27
CA PHE A 246 -13.30 5.54 9.91
C PHE A 246 -13.78 4.20 9.36
N ALA A 247 -14.45 4.21 8.20
CA ALA A 247 -14.82 3.03 7.41
C ALA A 247 -13.98 2.97 6.12
N HIS A 248 -13.24 1.88 5.94
CA HIS A 248 -12.33 1.68 4.80
C HIS A 248 -13.07 1.34 3.49
N GLY A 249 -14.13 0.52 3.60
CA GLY A 249 -15.01 0.14 2.48
C GLY A 249 -14.50 -0.95 1.55
N VAL A 250 -13.20 -1.28 1.57
CA VAL A 250 -12.61 -2.36 0.75
C VAL A 250 -11.49 -3.08 1.52
N MET A 251 -11.83 -3.84 2.55
CA MET A 251 -10.86 -4.58 3.37
C MET A 251 -10.57 -5.96 2.77
N ASN A 252 -10.29 -6.02 1.47
CA ASN A 252 -9.77 -7.23 0.84
C ASN A 252 -8.35 -7.52 1.38
N THR A 253 -7.89 -8.77 1.34
CA THR A 253 -6.55 -9.11 1.84
C THR A 253 -5.43 -8.47 1.01
N ASP A 254 -5.68 -8.13 -0.26
CA ASP A 254 -4.78 -7.33 -1.09
C ASP A 254 -4.72 -5.84 -0.71
N ASN A 255 -5.53 -5.37 0.25
CA ASN A 255 -5.45 -4.02 0.81
C ASN A 255 -4.95 -4.02 2.26
N MET A 256 -4.55 -5.17 2.79
CA MET A 256 -4.00 -5.28 4.14
C MET A 256 -2.48 -5.21 4.08
N SER A 257 -1.90 -4.13 4.61
CA SER A 257 -0.45 -3.96 4.71
C SER A 257 0.17 -4.96 5.68
N ILE A 258 1.31 -5.55 5.31
CA ILE A 258 2.09 -6.41 6.22
C ILE A 258 2.65 -5.64 7.44
N LEU A 259 2.65 -4.31 7.38
CA LEU A 259 3.16 -3.43 8.44
C LEU A 259 2.06 -2.85 9.34
N GLY A 260 0.79 -3.17 9.07
CA GLY A 260 -0.35 -2.61 9.80
C GLY A 260 -0.61 -1.14 9.49
N LEU A 261 -0.45 -0.74 8.23
CA LEU A 261 -0.76 0.60 7.72
C LEU A 261 -2.14 0.63 7.07
N THR A 262 -2.86 1.75 7.22
CA THR A 262 -4.00 2.08 6.33
C THR A 262 -3.47 2.27 4.91
N LEU A 263 -4.05 1.53 3.95
CA LEU A 263 -3.54 1.40 2.59
C LEU A 263 -4.70 1.32 1.57
N ASP A 264 -4.52 1.98 0.43
CA ASP A 264 -5.44 1.95 -0.72
C ASP A 264 -6.82 2.60 -0.46
N TYR A 265 -6.78 3.91 -0.25
CA TYR A 265 -7.97 4.75 -0.05
C TYR A 265 -8.83 4.84 -1.32
N GLY A 266 -9.87 4.03 -1.39
CA GLY A 266 -10.89 4.10 -2.44
C GLY A 266 -12.22 4.71 -1.92
N PRO A 267 -13.28 3.91 -1.79
CA PRO A 267 -14.56 4.36 -1.29
C PRO A 267 -14.60 4.36 0.26
N TYR A 268 -13.63 5.03 0.90
CA TYR A 268 -13.65 5.22 2.35
C TYR A 268 -14.68 6.30 2.76
N GLY A 269 -15.09 6.28 4.02
CA GLY A 269 -15.91 7.33 4.64
C GLY A 269 -15.64 7.45 6.13
N PHE A 270 -15.90 8.63 6.70
CA PHE A 270 -16.01 8.82 8.14
C PHE A 270 -17.48 8.83 8.52
N VAL A 271 -17.83 8.11 9.58
CA VAL A 271 -19.19 8.05 10.14
C VAL A 271 -19.53 9.43 10.70
N GLU A 272 -20.45 10.15 10.07
CA GLU A 272 -20.89 11.48 10.52
C GLU A 272 -21.86 11.37 11.70
N ALA A 273 -23.05 10.83 11.44
CA ALA A 273 -23.98 10.39 12.48
C ALA A 273 -23.66 8.92 12.80
N TYR A 274 -23.50 8.60 14.09
CA TYR A 274 -23.16 7.25 14.51
C TYR A 274 -24.16 6.23 13.95
N ASP A 275 -23.67 5.39 13.05
CA ASP A 275 -24.38 4.29 12.45
C ASP A 275 -23.44 3.09 12.38
N PRO A 276 -23.63 2.05 13.22
CA PRO A 276 -22.80 0.85 13.18
C PRO A 276 -22.93 0.09 11.85
N ASP A 277 -24.06 0.24 11.15
CA ASP A 277 -24.34 -0.42 9.88
C ASP A 277 -23.86 0.41 8.67
N TYR A 278 -23.17 1.52 8.90
CA TYR A 278 -22.68 2.40 7.83
C TYR A 278 -21.78 1.65 6.82
N VAL A 279 -22.19 1.69 5.55
CA VAL A 279 -21.45 1.14 4.40
C VAL A 279 -21.01 2.29 3.49
N CYS A 280 -19.71 2.60 3.48
CA CYS A 280 -19.16 3.68 2.64
C CYS A 280 -18.95 3.28 1.18
N ASN A 281 -18.90 1.98 0.89
CA ASN A 281 -18.70 1.46 -0.46
C ASN A 281 -20.02 1.11 -1.14
N HIS A 282 -20.37 1.85 -2.19
CA HIS A 282 -21.61 1.62 -2.96
C HIS A 282 -21.66 0.27 -3.69
N SER A 283 -20.52 -0.41 -3.88
CA SER A 283 -20.46 -1.77 -4.43
C SER A 283 -20.58 -2.87 -3.36
N ASP A 284 -20.56 -2.52 -2.08
CA ASP A 284 -20.69 -3.47 -0.97
C ASP A 284 -22.17 -3.66 -0.57
N HIS A 285 -22.93 -4.33 -1.45
CA HIS A 285 -24.37 -4.50 -1.28
C HIS A 285 -24.76 -5.35 -0.06
N GLU A 286 -23.86 -6.21 0.42
CA GLU A 286 -24.10 -7.08 1.58
C GLU A 286 -23.59 -6.46 2.89
N GLY A 287 -22.94 -5.30 2.82
CA GLY A 287 -22.33 -4.64 3.98
C GLY A 287 -21.20 -5.45 4.62
N ARG A 288 -20.46 -6.23 3.81
CA ARG A 288 -19.32 -7.03 4.30
C ARG A 288 -18.31 -6.15 5.04
N TYR A 289 -18.06 -4.96 4.52
CA TYR A 289 -17.13 -3.97 5.03
C TYR A 289 -17.83 -2.81 5.75
N ALA A 290 -19.06 -3.02 6.24
CA ALA A 290 -19.74 -2.07 7.10
C ALA A 290 -18.87 -1.71 8.32
N PHE A 291 -19.05 -0.50 8.86
CA PHE A 291 -18.23 0.04 9.95
C PHE A 291 -18.12 -0.91 11.16
N LYS A 292 -19.21 -1.51 11.64
CA LYS A 292 -19.18 -2.48 12.75
C LYS A 292 -18.45 -3.79 12.42
N ASN A 293 -18.35 -4.16 11.15
CA ASN A 293 -17.81 -5.45 10.71
C ASN A 293 -16.28 -5.41 10.57
N GLN A 294 -15.66 -4.23 10.47
CA GLN A 294 -14.21 -4.09 10.23
C GLN A 294 -13.33 -4.90 11.21
N PRO A 295 -13.60 -4.97 12.53
CA PRO A 295 -12.81 -5.80 13.44
C PRO A 295 -12.87 -7.30 13.08
N GLN A 296 -14.06 -7.82 12.78
CA GLN A 296 -14.21 -9.23 12.40
C GLN A 296 -13.56 -9.52 11.04
N ILE A 297 -13.65 -8.58 10.09
CA ILE A 297 -12.95 -8.70 8.80
C ILE A 297 -11.44 -8.65 8.98
N GLY A 298 -10.94 -7.85 9.92
CA GLY A 298 -9.53 -7.86 10.32
C GLY A 298 -9.06 -9.24 10.75
N LEU A 299 -9.82 -9.89 11.64
CA LEU A 299 -9.54 -11.26 12.09
C LEU A 299 -9.56 -12.26 10.92
N PHE A 300 -10.56 -12.15 10.04
CA PHE A 300 -10.62 -12.97 8.82
C PHE A 300 -9.36 -12.79 7.97
N ASN A 301 -8.94 -11.55 7.73
CA ASN A 301 -7.80 -11.25 6.88
C ASN A 301 -6.47 -11.74 7.47
N VAL A 302 -6.24 -11.58 8.79
CA VAL A 302 -5.03 -12.15 9.42
C VAL A 302 -5.07 -13.67 9.47
N SER A 303 -6.26 -14.29 9.45
CA SER A 303 -6.40 -15.74 9.30
C SER A 303 -5.97 -16.21 7.91
N CYS A 304 -6.31 -15.45 6.85
CA CYS A 304 -5.81 -15.70 5.49
C CYS A 304 -4.28 -15.59 5.41
N LEU A 305 -3.68 -14.59 6.07
CA LEU A 305 -2.22 -14.48 6.17
C LEU A 305 -1.60 -15.66 6.94
N ALA A 306 -2.18 -16.04 8.08
CA ALA A 306 -1.72 -17.18 8.88
C ALA A 306 -1.73 -18.46 8.04
N GLN A 307 -2.78 -18.67 7.25
CA GLN A 307 -2.86 -19.77 6.29
C GLN A 307 -1.73 -19.71 5.25
N ALA A 308 -1.47 -18.54 4.67
CA ALA A 308 -0.40 -18.35 3.69
C ALA A 308 1.01 -18.62 4.25
N LEU A 309 1.20 -18.50 5.57
CA LEU A 309 2.47 -18.74 6.25
C LEU A 309 2.66 -20.18 6.73
N LEU A 310 1.67 -21.07 6.63
CA LEU A 310 1.77 -22.48 7.06
C LEU A 310 2.95 -23.28 6.47
N PRO A 311 3.51 -22.96 5.29
CA PRO A 311 4.75 -23.60 4.85
C PRO A 311 5.97 -23.31 5.75
N LEU A 312 5.87 -22.31 6.64
CA LEU A 312 6.94 -21.82 7.52
C LEU A 312 6.63 -22.00 9.02
N ILE A 313 5.38 -22.25 9.41
CA ILE A 313 4.92 -22.34 10.81
C ILE A 313 3.99 -23.53 11.01
N ASP A 314 3.95 -24.09 12.22
CA ASP A 314 3.01 -25.13 12.58
C ASP A 314 1.57 -24.59 12.63
N VAL A 315 0.60 -25.42 12.25
CA VAL A 315 -0.82 -25.05 12.20
C VAL A 315 -1.41 -24.74 13.58
N ASP A 316 -0.97 -25.45 14.62
CA ASP A 316 -1.49 -25.24 15.98
C ASP A 316 -0.87 -23.98 16.60
N ASP A 317 0.39 -23.67 16.28
CA ASP A 317 1.02 -22.40 16.62
C ASP A 317 0.34 -21.21 15.92
N ALA A 318 0.00 -21.35 14.64
CA ALA A 318 -0.72 -20.33 13.88
C ALA A 318 -2.11 -20.05 14.47
N LYS A 319 -2.85 -21.11 14.85
CA LYS A 319 -4.15 -20.97 15.53
C LYS A 319 -4.01 -20.28 16.88
N ALA A 320 -3.03 -20.70 17.69
CA ALA A 320 -2.78 -20.07 18.98
C ALA A 320 -2.42 -18.59 18.83
N ALA A 321 -1.65 -18.21 17.82
CA ALA A 321 -1.33 -16.81 17.53
C ALA A 321 -2.58 -15.98 17.17
N LEU A 322 -3.57 -16.56 16.49
CA LEU A 322 -4.83 -15.85 16.16
C LEU A 322 -5.66 -15.49 17.40
N GLU A 323 -5.51 -16.22 18.50
CA GLU A 323 -6.17 -15.91 19.77
C GLU A 323 -5.69 -14.57 20.37
N ASP A 324 -4.49 -14.11 20.00
CA ASP A 324 -3.93 -12.81 20.43
C ASP A 324 -4.62 -11.60 19.76
N TYR A 325 -5.41 -11.81 18.69
CA TYR A 325 -6.06 -10.73 17.96
C TYR A 325 -7.08 -9.96 18.82
N GLN A 326 -7.99 -10.69 19.48
CA GLN A 326 -9.06 -10.07 20.25
C GLN A 326 -8.51 -9.27 21.46
N PRO A 327 -7.59 -9.80 22.28
CA PRO A 327 -6.94 -9.01 23.33
C PRO A 327 -6.18 -7.79 22.82
N ALA A 328 -5.60 -7.84 21.62
CA ALA A 328 -4.89 -6.70 21.05
C ALA A 328 -5.81 -5.61 20.47
N TYR A 329 -7.06 -5.96 20.16
CA TYR A 329 -8.08 -5.03 19.65
C TYR A 329 -8.83 -4.28 20.77
N ILE A 330 -9.05 -4.93 21.92
CA ILE A 330 -9.87 -4.42 23.03
C ILE A 330 -9.15 -3.36 23.88
#